data_AF-A0A829NFV9-F1
#
_entry.id   AF-A0A829NFV9-F1
#
_cell.length_a   1.000
_cell.length_b   1.000
_cell.length_c   1.000
_cell.angle_alpha   90.00
_cell.angle_beta   90.00
_cell.angle_gamma   90.00
#
_symmetry.space_group_name_H-M   'P 1'
#
loop_
_entity.id
_entity.type
_entity.pdbx_description
1 polymer ?
#
loop_
_entity_poly.entity_id
_entity_poly.type
_entity_poly.pdbx_seq_one_letter_code
_entity_poly.pdbx_strand_id
1 'polypeptide(L)'
;MPTAWDWKFAQRTEHWLIITLKDGTVFHGYYGRRSFASSDNDRDIYVEQIFSRGRGGSWVPMPNGLWVQASEVSTLEFLDIDRTEEGND
;
A
#
# COMPACT_ATOMS: atom_id res chain seq x y z
N MET A 1 -23.49 6.00 -3.10
CA MET A 1 -22.80 5.58 -4.35
C MET A 1 -21.42 5.08 -3.96
N PRO A 2 -20.98 3.89 -4.41
CA PRO A 2 -19.62 3.42 -4.16
C PRO A 2 -18.61 4.36 -4.85
N THR A 3 -17.50 4.65 -4.17
CA THR A 3 -16.41 5.49 -4.67
C THR A 3 -15.35 4.67 -5.41
N ALA A 4 -14.41 5.34 -6.08
CA ALA A 4 -13.24 4.68 -6.67
C ALA A 4 -12.41 3.91 -5.63
N TRP A 5 -12.32 4.43 -4.40
CA TRP A 5 -11.67 3.76 -3.28
C TRP A 5 -12.39 2.46 -2.92
N ASP A 6 -13.72 2.51 -2.77
CA ASP A 6 -14.53 1.32 -2.46
C ASP A 6 -14.35 0.26 -3.56
N TRP A 7 -14.41 0.68 -4.82
CA TRP A 7 -14.21 -0.20 -5.96
C TRP A 7 -12.81 -0.83 -6.00
N LYS A 8 -11.75 -0.05 -5.71
CA LYS A 8 -10.37 -0.57 -5.74
C LYS A 8 -10.11 -1.56 -4.60
N PHE A 9 -10.47 -1.21 -3.36
CA PHE A 9 -10.18 -2.06 -2.20
C PHE A 9 -11.16 -3.25 -2.04
N ALA A 10 -12.36 -3.20 -2.64
CA ALA A 10 -13.28 -4.35 -2.68
C ALA A 10 -12.71 -5.56 -3.45
N GLN A 11 -11.72 -5.36 -4.32
CA GLN A 11 -11.07 -6.44 -5.08
C GLN A 11 -10.24 -7.38 -4.19
N ARG A 12 -9.82 -6.92 -2.99
CA ARG A 12 -9.06 -7.71 -2.00
C ARG A 12 -7.79 -8.37 -2.56
N THR A 13 -7.18 -7.75 -3.56
CA THR A 13 -5.91 -8.20 -4.15
C THR A 13 -4.74 -7.64 -3.37
N GLU A 14 -3.69 -8.45 -3.20
CA GLU A 14 -2.41 -7.99 -2.66
C GLU A 14 -1.71 -7.08 -3.69
N HIS A 15 -0.98 -6.05 -3.26
CA HIS A 15 -0.27 -5.15 -4.14
C HIS A 15 0.83 -4.37 -3.41
N TRP A 16 1.83 -3.91 -4.16
CA TRP A 16 2.75 -2.89 -3.67
C TRP A 16 2.09 -1.51 -3.75
N LEU A 17 2.40 -0.65 -2.80
CA LEU A 17 1.91 0.72 -2.71
C LEU A 17 3.07 1.71 -2.72
N ILE A 18 2.90 2.78 -3.49
CA ILE A 18 3.61 4.04 -3.26
C ILE A 18 2.58 5.05 -2.78
N ILE A 19 2.77 5.54 -1.56
CA ILE A 19 1.86 6.45 -0.88
C ILE A 19 2.54 7.81 -0.79
N THR A 20 2.02 8.80 -1.52
CA THR A 20 2.51 10.17 -1.43
C THR A 20 1.54 10.99 -0.61
N LEU A 21 2.00 11.55 0.50
CA LEU A 21 1.20 12.45 1.33
C LEU A 21 1.14 13.86 0.72
N LYS A 22 0.18 14.66 1.19
CA LYS A 22 0.01 16.06 0.75
C LYS A 22 1.23 16.95 1.04
N ASP A 23 2.03 16.61 2.04
CA ASP A 23 3.28 17.31 2.37
C ASP A 23 4.49 16.88 1.51
N GLY A 24 4.30 15.90 0.62
CA GLY A 24 5.34 15.35 -0.25
C GLY A 24 6.10 14.17 0.35
N THR A 25 5.80 13.74 1.58
CA THR A 25 6.36 12.51 2.16
C THR A 25 5.93 11.29 1.36
N VAL A 26 6.87 10.40 1.06
CA VAL A 26 6.62 9.18 0.27
C VAL A 26 6.92 7.94 1.09
N PHE A 27 5.93 7.06 1.21
CA PHE A 27 6.08 5.72 1.77
C PHE A 27 5.99 4.65 0.68
N HIS A 28 6.83 3.63 0.79
CA HIS A 28 6.76 2.42 -0.03
C HIS A 28 6.25 1.31 0.86
N GLY A 29 5.23 0.58 0.42
CA GLY A 29 4.51 -0.34 1.28
C GLY A 29 4.03 -1.60 0.55
N TYR A 30 3.75 -2.63 1.33
CA TYR A 30 3.10 -3.86 0.87
C TYR A 30 1.71 -3.95 1.50
N TYR A 31 0.68 -3.91 0.66
CA TYR A 31 -0.70 -4.14 1.07
C TYR A 31 -1.03 -5.62 0.87
N GLY A 32 -0.95 -6.40 1.94
CA GLY A 32 -1.25 -7.82 1.94
C GLY A 32 -2.38 -8.22 2.88
N ARG A 33 -2.37 -9.48 3.31
CA ARG A 33 -3.48 -10.10 4.08
C ARG A 33 -3.72 -9.50 5.46
N ARG A 34 -2.72 -8.81 6.02
CA ARG A 34 -2.87 -8.12 7.32
C ARG A 34 -3.08 -6.61 7.14
N SER A 35 -3.24 -6.15 5.91
CA SER A 35 -3.55 -4.76 5.59
C SER A 35 -5.07 -4.54 5.56
N PHE A 36 -5.49 -3.30 5.71
CA PHE A 36 -6.91 -2.94 5.75
C PHE A 36 -7.13 -1.56 5.15
N ALA A 37 -8.27 -1.37 4.48
CA ALA A 37 -8.73 -0.07 4.02
C ALA A 37 -10.18 0.08 4.46
N SER A 38 -10.48 1.13 5.23
CA SER A 38 -11.86 1.38 5.65
C SER A 38 -12.71 1.84 4.46
N SER A 39 -14.03 1.63 4.56
CA SER A 39 -15.02 1.98 3.52
C SER A 39 -16.12 2.91 4.05
N ASP A 40 -15.95 3.41 5.28
CA ASP A 40 -16.85 4.34 5.95
C ASP A 40 -16.44 5.80 5.67
N ASN A 41 -16.98 6.74 6.46
CA ASN A 41 -16.73 8.17 6.26
C ASN A 41 -15.28 8.57 6.54
N ASP A 42 -14.63 7.94 7.53
CA ASP A 42 -13.26 8.25 7.92
C ASP A 42 -12.32 7.25 7.24
N ARG A 43 -12.17 7.43 5.92
CA ARG A 43 -11.34 6.56 5.09
C ARG A 43 -9.91 6.54 5.57
N ASP A 44 -9.39 5.36 5.86
CA ASP A 44 -8.00 5.12 6.23
C ASP A 44 -7.46 3.85 5.58
N ILE A 45 -6.14 3.73 5.57
CA ILE A 45 -5.44 2.53 5.13
C ILE A 45 -4.38 2.15 6.15
N TYR A 46 -4.43 0.91 6.61
CA TYR A 46 -3.35 0.23 7.30
C TYR A 46 -2.59 -0.64 6.31
N VAL A 47 -1.29 -0.38 6.19
CA VAL A 47 -0.32 -1.12 5.37
C VAL A 47 0.56 -1.92 6.31
N GLU A 48 0.56 -3.25 6.14
CA GLU A 48 1.19 -4.15 7.11
C GLU A 48 2.71 -4.05 7.17
N GLN A 49 3.35 -3.64 6.06
CA GLN A 49 4.80 -3.57 5.94
C GLN A 49 5.21 -2.37 5.09
N ILE A 50 6.10 -1.52 5.62
CA ILE A 50 6.73 -0.43 4.85
C ILE A 50 8.21 -0.66 4.63
N PHE A 51 8.77 0.07 3.67
CA PHE A 51 10.15 -0.07 3.22
C PHE A 51 10.83 1.29 3.15
N SER A 52 12.09 1.33 3.58
CA SER A 52 12.98 2.45 3.30
C SER A 52 13.75 2.21 2.01
N ARG A 53 14.25 3.28 1.37
CA ARG A 53 15.15 3.15 0.23
C ARG A 53 16.57 2.87 0.74
N GLY A 54 17.05 1.66 0.48
CA GLY A 54 18.42 1.24 0.69
C GLY A 54 19.36 1.76 -0.41
N ARG A 55 20.64 1.39 -0.26
CA ARG A 55 21.68 1.74 -1.23
C ARG A 55 21.39 1.08 -2.59
N GLY A 56 21.48 1.86 -3.67
CA GLY A 56 21.24 1.37 -5.02
C GLY A 56 19.77 1.21 -5.41
N GLY A 57 18.83 1.75 -4.62
CA GLY A 57 17.41 1.73 -4.94
C GLY A 57 16.65 0.50 -4.43
N SER A 58 17.30 -0.36 -3.63
CA SER A 58 16.64 -1.49 -2.99
C SER A 58 15.61 -1.04 -1.96
N TRP A 59 14.55 -1.83 -1.77
CA TRP A 59 13.56 -1.61 -0.72
C TRP A 59 13.96 -2.44 0.50
N VAL A 60 14.22 -1.77 1.64
CA VAL A 60 14.64 -2.42 2.88
C VAL A 60 13.46 -2.44 3.85
N PRO A 61 12.97 -3.62 4.29
CA PRO A 61 11.84 -3.72 5.22
C PRO A 61 12.10 -2.98 6.52
N MET A 62 11.07 -2.28 7.01
CA MET A 62 11.06 -1.62 8.31
C MET A 62 10.32 -2.48 9.35
N PRO A 63 10.60 -2.39 10.66
CA PRO A 63 9.93 -3.24 11.65
C PRO A 63 8.48 -2.84 11.96
N ASN A 64 7.92 -1.86 11.24
CA ASN A 64 6.61 -1.27 11.51
C ASN A 64 5.71 -1.28 10.26
N GLY A 65 4.40 -1.27 10.50
CA GLY A 65 3.40 -0.92 9.49
C GLY A 65 3.18 0.60 9.43
N LEU A 66 2.25 1.00 8.56
CA LEU A 66 1.81 2.39 8.42
C LEU A 66 0.29 2.44 8.48
N TRP A 67 -0.24 3.32 9.33
CA TRP A 67 -1.63 3.72 9.27
C TRP A 67 -1.70 5.16 8.79
N VAL A 68 -2.55 5.45 7.81
CA VAL A 68 -2.70 6.78 7.23
C VAL A 68 -4.15 7.07 6.86
N GLN A 69 -4.62 8.26 7.20
CA GLN A 69 -5.93 8.75 6.77
C GLN A 69 -5.89 9.09 5.28
N ALA A 70 -6.92 8.70 4.53
CA ALA A 70 -7.03 9.00 3.10
C ALA A 70 -7.07 10.52 2.83
N SER A 71 -7.53 11.32 3.80
CA SER A 71 -7.50 12.78 3.72
C SER A 71 -6.09 13.36 3.68
N GLU A 72 -5.07 12.66 4.16
CA GLU A 72 -3.67 13.11 4.12
C GLU A 72 -2.93 12.64 2.87
N VAL A 73 -3.53 11.71 2.12
CA VAL A 73 -2.93 11.13 0.92
C VAL A 73 -3.20 12.01 -0.30
N SER A 74 -2.14 12.31 -1.04
CA SER A 74 -2.22 12.95 -2.36
C SER A 74 -2.44 11.90 -3.45
N THR A 75 -1.63 10.84 -3.44
CA THR A 75 -1.74 9.72 -4.40
C THR A 75 -1.50 8.36 -3.75
N LEU A 76 -2.20 7.36 -4.28
CA LEU A 76 -1.91 5.94 -4.09
C LEU A 76 -1.59 5.34 -5.45
N GLU A 77 -0.36 4.88 -5.63
CA GLU A 77 0.05 4.12 -6.80
C GLU A 77 0.08 2.64 -6.43
N PHE A 78 -0.51 1.81 -7.28
CA PHE A 78 -0.63 0.37 -7.09
C PHE A 78 0.30 -0.31 -8.09
N LEU A 79 1.26 -1.10 -7.61
CA LEU A 79 2.09 -1.94 -8.46
C LEU A 79 1.73 -3.40 -8.25
N ASP A 80 1.71 -4.15 -9.35
CA ASP A 80 1.41 -5.58 -9.32
C ASP A 80 2.50 -6.35 -8.58
N ILE A 81 2.09 -7.44 -7.95
CA ILE A 81 3.03 -8.40 -7.40
C ILE A 81 3.43 -9.33 -8.55
N ASP A 82 4.69 -9.26 -8.96
CA ASP A 82 5.28 -10.26 -9.86
C ASP A 82 5.30 -11.61 -9.16
N ARG A 83 4.21 -12.37 -9.32
CA ARG A 83 4.13 -13.78 -9.00
C ARG A 83 4.73 -14.56 -10.17
N THR A 84 6.02 -14.38 -10.43
CA THR A 84 6.73 -15.38 -11.24
C THR A 84 6.68 -16.68 -10.44
N GLU A 85 5.93 -17.66 -10.94
CA GLU A 85 5.92 -19.01 -10.41
C GLU A 85 7.36 -19.52 -10.43
N GLU A 86 7.99 -19.70 -9.27
CA GLU A 86 9.09 -20.65 -9.14
C GLU A 86 8.47 -22.05 -9.33
N GLY A 87 8.23 -22.39 -10.59
CA GLY A 87 7.87 -23.72 -11.02
C GLY A 87 9.06 -24.65 -10.82
N ASN A 88 8.97 -25.45 -9.76
CA ASN A 88 9.29 -26.88 -9.71
C ASN A 88 10.70 -27.32 -10.16
N ASP A 89 11.56 -27.62 -9.18
CA ASP A 89 12.55 -28.72 -9.25
C ASP A 89 12.45 -29.58 -7.98
#